data_AF-A0A9D8F3G1-F1
#
_entry.id   AF-A0A9D8F3G1-F1
#
_cell.length_a   1.000
_cell.length_b   1.000
_cell.length_c   1.000
_cell.angle_alpha   90.00
_cell.angle_beta   90.00
_cell.angle_gamma   90.00
#
_symmetry.space_group_name_H-M   'P 1'
#
loop_
_entity.id
_entity.type
_entity.pdbx_description
1 polymer ?
#
loop_
_entity_poly.entity_id
_entity_poly.type
_entity_poly.pdbx_seq_one_letter_code
_entity_poly.pdbx_strand_id
1 'polypeptide(L)'
;MRRLLLVAALSMVPVFAMAQQSSTPAAQPQAPKMASDDVMALLEKGEVFFLDVREPSELEELGTLEGYVNIPLGQIEQRLKEIPRDKAIITA
;
A
#
# COMPACT_ATOMS: atom_id res chain seq x y z
N MET A 1 8.17 -27.80 58.81
CA MET A 1 6.82 -27.62 58.21
C MET A 1 6.54 -26.11 58.17
N ARG A 2 6.90 -25.39 57.09
CA ARG A 2 6.01 -24.92 56.00
C ARG A 2 4.64 -24.40 56.45
N ARG A 3 4.44 -23.05 56.47
CA ARG A 3 3.25 -22.25 56.04
C ARG A 3 3.72 -20.77 55.94
N LEU A 4 3.83 -20.10 54.79
CA LEU A 4 2.87 -19.66 53.75
C LEU A 4 2.16 -18.31 54.08
N LEU A 5 2.68 -17.24 53.44
CA LEU A 5 2.08 -16.06 52.77
C LEU A 5 0.95 -15.18 53.37
N LEU A 6 0.96 -13.93 52.83
CA LEU A 6 -0.02 -12.83 52.75
C LEU A 6 0.09 -11.73 53.85
N VAL A 7 0.03 -10.41 53.56
CA VAL A 7 -0.18 -9.67 52.31
C VAL A 7 0.35 -8.23 52.40
N ALA A 8 0.62 -7.69 51.22
CA ALA A 8 0.97 -6.33 50.84
C ALA A 8 0.28 -5.20 51.61
N ALA A 9 1.09 -4.21 52.00
CA ALA A 9 0.64 -2.89 52.41
C ALA A 9 0.72 -1.90 51.24
N LEU A 10 -0.41 -1.24 51.04
CA LEU A 10 -0.78 -0.19 50.11
C LEU A 10 0.10 1.07 50.23
N SER A 11 0.54 1.67 49.12
CA SER A 11 0.36 3.11 48.85
C SER A 11 1.03 3.61 47.56
N MET A 12 0.20 4.31 46.77
CA MET A 12 0.56 5.51 46.01
C MET A 12 1.35 5.35 44.71
N VAL A 13 0.57 5.22 43.63
CA VAL A 13 1.00 5.51 42.25
C VAL A 13 1.17 7.02 42.09
N PRO A 14 2.35 7.55 41.69
CA PRO A 14 2.41 8.79 40.96
C PRO A 14 2.38 8.48 39.47
N VAL A 15 1.31 8.95 38.85
CA VAL A 15 1.07 9.06 37.42
C VAL A 15 2.17 9.93 36.81
N PHE A 16 3.30 9.33 36.42
CA PHE A 16 4.25 10.00 35.54
C PHE A 16 3.91 9.59 34.12
N ALA A 17 3.17 10.49 33.47
CA ALA A 17 2.73 10.42 32.10
C ALA A 17 3.87 10.01 31.17
N MET A 18 3.83 8.76 30.68
CA MET A 18 4.43 8.48 29.40
C MET A 18 3.63 9.28 28.37
N ALA A 19 4.19 10.43 27.96
CA ALA A 19 3.92 10.94 26.62
C ALA A 19 4.47 9.88 25.65
N GLN A 20 3.70 8.81 25.45
CA GLN A 20 3.88 7.96 24.29
C GLN A 20 3.65 8.89 23.11
N GLN A 21 4.74 9.26 22.43
CA GLN A 21 4.68 9.77 21.08
C GLN A 21 3.82 8.78 20.30
N SER A 22 2.57 9.17 20.09
CA SER A 22 1.69 8.56 19.11
C SER A 22 2.25 8.91 17.75
N SER A 23 3.34 8.24 17.36
CA SER A 23 3.63 8.04 15.94
C SER A 23 2.58 7.05 15.44
N THR A 24 1.36 7.55 15.22
CA THR A 24 0.43 6.88 14.32
C THR A 24 1.19 6.77 13.00
N PRO A 25 1.53 5.56 12.50
CA PRO A 25 2.05 5.48 11.15
C PRO A 25 0.97 6.11 10.27
N ALA A 26 1.33 7.20 9.58
CA ALA A 26 0.44 7.81 8.61
C ALA A 26 -0.03 6.68 7.69
N ALA A 27 -1.31 6.34 7.77
CA ALA A 27 -1.89 5.31 6.93
C ALA A 27 -1.75 5.83 5.50
N GLN A 28 -0.71 5.39 4.80
CA GLN A 28 -0.59 5.61 3.38
C GLN A 28 -1.88 5.06 2.76
N PRO A 29 -2.58 5.80 1.89
CA PRO A 29 -3.72 5.26 1.18
C PRO A 29 -3.24 4.03 0.40
N GLN A 30 -3.51 2.84 0.96
CA GLN A 30 -3.19 1.59 0.32
C GLN A 30 -4.25 1.37 -0.74
N ALA A 31 -3.84 1.46 -2.01
CA ALA A 31 -4.70 1.04 -3.11
C ALA A 31 -5.15 -0.42 -2.86
N PRO A 32 -6.44 -0.74 -3.05
CA PRO A 32 -6.92 -2.12 -2.95
C PRO A 32 -6.09 -3.03 -3.85
N LYS A 33 -5.49 -4.07 -3.27
CA LYS A 33 -4.76 -5.09 -4.04
C LYS A 33 -5.78 -6.05 -4.65
N MET A 34 -5.72 -6.28 -5.96
CA MET A 34 -6.53 -7.26 -6.66
C MET A 34 -5.72 -8.52 -6.95
N ALA A 35 -6.41 -9.67 -7.05
CA ALA A 35 -5.80 -10.91 -7.53
C ALA A 35 -5.53 -10.80 -9.04
N SER A 36 -4.44 -11.39 -9.52
CA SER A 36 -3.98 -11.24 -10.91
C SER A 36 -5.00 -11.72 -11.96
N ASP A 37 -5.80 -12.74 -11.64
CA ASP A 37 -6.80 -13.28 -12.55
C ASP A 37 -7.95 -12.28 -12.81
N ASP A 38 -8.29 -11.46 -11.81
CA ASP A 38 -9.33 -10.43 -11.93
C ASP A 38 -8.85 -9.27 -12.82
N VAL A 39 -7.54 -8.99 -12.83
CA VAL A 39 -6.95 -7.92 -13.66
C VAL A 39 -7.10 -8.20 -15.15
N MET A 40 -6.85 -9.45 -15.57
CA MET A 40 -6.96 -9.85 -16.99
C MET A 40 -8.41 -9.75 -17.48
N ALA A 41 -9.37 -10.22 -16.68
CA ALA A 41 -10.78 -10.13 -17.04
C ALA A 41 -11.29 -8.69 -17.16
N LEU A 42 -10.76 -7.76 -16.34
CA LEU A 42 -11.10 -6.34 -16.41
C LEU A 42 -10.42 -5.64 -17.59
N LEU A 43 -9.18 -6.04 -17.92
CA LEU A 43 -8.44 -5.54 -19.09
C LEU A 43 -9.14 -5.91 -20.40
N GLU A 44 -9.56 -7.17 -20.54
CA GLU A 44 -10.29 -7.64 -21.73
C GLU A 44 -11.62 -6.91 -21.93
N LYS A 45 -12.29 -6.49 -20.85
CA LYS A 45 -13.52 -5.69 -20.90
C LYS A 45 -13.28 -4.21 -21.20
N GLY A 46 -12.02 -3.74 -21.18
CA GLY A 46 -11.66 -2.33 -21.40
C GLY A 46 -12.08 -1.39 -20.27
N GLU A 47 -12.46 -1.95 -19.12
CA GLU A 47 -12.97 -1.24 -17.93
C GLU A 47 -11.84 -0.59 -17.11
N VAL A 48 -10.61 -1.05 -17.31
CA VAL A 48 -9.42 -0.60 -16.56
C VAL A 48 -8.35 -0.06 -17.50
N PHE A 49 -7.55 0.86 -16.96
CA PHE A 49 -6.35 1.39 -17.59
C PHE A 49 -5.14 0.77 -16.87
N PHE A 50 -4.42 -0.11 -17.56
CA PHE A 50 -3.22 -0.75 -17.01
C PHE A 50 -2.00 0.12 -17.31
N LEU A 51 -1.44 0.71 -16.26
CA LEU A 51 -0.32 1.63 -16.30
C LEU A 51 0.92 0.96 -15.72
N ASP A 52 1.87 0.58 -16.56
CA ASP A 52 3.13 -0.01 -16.13
C ASP A 52 4.13 1.11 -15.81
N VAL A 53 4.51 1.29 -14.54
CA VAL A 53 5.33 2.44 -14.08
C VAL A 53 6.81 2.10 -13.97
N ARG A 54 7.19 0.89 -14.41
CA ARG A 54 8.57 0.41 -14.45
C ARG A 54 9.40 1.12 -15.51
N GLU A 55 10.72 0.98 -15.43
CA GLU A 55 11.61 1.48 -16.47
C GLU A 55 11.49 0.62 -17.75
N PRO A 56 11.65 1.20 -18.95
CA PRO A 56 11.49 0.46 -20.21
C PRO A 56 12.37 -0.79 -20.31
N SER A 57 13.58 -0.75 -19.74
CA SER A 57 14.50 -1.89 -19.72
C SER A 57 13.91 -3.10 -18.97
N GLU A 58 13.15 -2.88 -17.90
CA GLU A 58 12.49 -3.96 -17.16
C GLU A 58 11.40 -4.62 -18.01
N LEU A 59 10.74 -3.86 -18.90
CA LEU A 59 9.72 -4.39 -19.81
C LEU A 59 10.34 -5.22 -20.93
N GLU A 60 11.49 -4.78 -21.45
CA GLU A 60 12.25 -5.52 -22.45
C GLU A 60 12.75 -6.86 -21.90
N GLU A 61 13.15 -6.89 -20.62
CA GLU A 61 13.68 -8.10 -19.96
C GLU A 61 12.59 -9.05 -19.45
N LEU A 62 11.55 -8.51 -18.81
CA LEU A 62 10.55 -9.30 -18.06
C LEU A 62 9.21 -9.43 -18.79
N GLY A 63 9.01 -8.63 -19.84
CA GLY A 63 7.72 -8.51 -20.51
C GLY A 63 6.67 -7.75 -19.69
N THR A 64 5.47 -7.68 -20.27
CA THR A 64 4.31 -7.00 -19.70
C THR A 64 3.02 -7.54 -20.34
N LEU A 65 1.87 -6.97 -19.97
CA LEU A 65 0.55 -7.38 -20.46
C LEU A 65 0.19 -6.68 -21.77
N GLU A 66 -0.59 -7.35 -22.63
CA GLU A 66 -1.13 -6.71 -23.83
C GLU A 66 -2.05 -5.53 -23.46
N GLY A 67 -1.95 -4.43 -24.21
CA GLY A 67 -2.75 -3.22 -23.95
C GLY A 67 -2.22 -2.33 -22.81
N TYR A 68 -1.04 -2.62 -22.26
CA TYR A 68 -0.39 -1.74 -21.29
C TYR A 68 -0.03 -0.37 -21.87
N VAL A 69 0.06 0.62 -20.97
CA VAL A 69 0.71 1.90 -21.26
C VAL A 69 1.87 2.08 -20.29
N ASN A 70 3.08 2.27 -20.81
CA ASN A 70 4.25 2.55 -19.97
C ASN A 70 4.48 4.05 -19.78
N ILE A 71 4.44 4.46 -18.51
CA ILE A 71 4.84 5.79 -18.06
C ILE A 71 5.72 5.58 -16.83
N PRO A 72 7.06 5.61 -16.99
CA PRO A 72 7.97 5.41 -15.87
C PRO A 72 7.65 6.36 -14.72
N LEU A 73 7.80 5.90 -13.48
CA LEU A 73 7.37 6.63 -12.28
C LEU A 73 7.87 8.09 -12.25
N GLY A 74 9.12 8.32 -12.63
CA GLY A 74 9.72 9.66 -12.68
C GLY A 74 9.16 10.60 -13.76
N GLN A 75 8.36 10.09 -14.70
CA GLN A 75 7.77 10.84 -15.81
C GLN A 75 6.27 11.09 -15.63
N ILE A 76 5.63 10.44 -14.64
CA ILE A 76 4.17 10.50 -14.47
C ILE A 76 3.67 11.93 -14.35
N GLU A 77 4.31 12.77 -13.51
CA GLU A 77 3.85 14.15 -13.28
C GLU A 77 3.75 14.96 -14.58
N GLN A 78 4.71 14.77 -15.50
CA GLN A 78 4.76 15.46 -16.78
C GLN A 78 3.75 14.91 -17.78
N ARG A 79 3.40 13.62 -17.64
CA ARG A 79 2.56 12.84 -18.55
C ARG A 79 1.16 12.56 -17.98
N LEU A 80 0.75 13.24 -16.90
CA LEU A 80 -0.56 13.10 -16.26
C LEU A 80 -1.76 13.24 -17.21
N LYS A 81 -1.58 13.92 -18.36
CA LYS A 81 -2.62 14.10 -19.38
C LYS A 81 -2.92 12.83 -20.18
N GLU A 82 -1.99 11.88 -20.20
CA GLU A 82 -2.16 10.58 -20.88
C GLU A 82 -2.98 9.59 -20.03
N ILE A 83 -3.13 9.87 -18.74
CA ILE A 83 -3.82 9.00 -17.79
C ILE A 83 -5.33 9.37 -17.77
N PRO A 84 -6.22 8.45 -18.18
CA PRO A 84 -7.66 8.69 -18.15
C PRO A 84 -8.14 8.86 -16.70
N ARG A 85 -9.08 9.79 -16.50
CA ARG A 85 -9.63 10.13 -15.16
C ARG A 85 -10.94 9.42 -14.86
N ASP A 86 -11.54 8.82 -15.88
CA ASP A 86 -12.84 8.16 -15.90
C ASP A 86 -12.73 6.63 -15.83
N LYS A 87 -11.51 6.09 -15.78
CA LYS A 87 -11.24 4.65 -15.68
C LYS A 87 -10.55 4.30 -14.38
N ALA A 88 -10.77 3.07 -13.90
CA ALA A 88 -9.97 2.52 -12.81
C ALA A 88 -8.54 2.25 -13.31
N ILE A 89 -7.55 2.68 -12.53
CA ILE A 89 -6.13 2.53 -12.87
C ILE A 89 -5.57 1.35 -12.09
N ILE A 90 -4.89 0.44 -12.79
CA ILE A 90 -4.13 -0.66 -12.20
C ILE A 90 -2.68 -0.43 -12.57
N THR A 91 -1.78 -0.47 -11.58
CA THR A 91 -0.35 -0.25 -11.80
C THR A 91 0.45 -1.52 -11.61
N ALA A 92 1.49 -1.70 -12.42
CA ALA A 92 2.54 -2.70 -12.24
C ALA A 92 3.91 -2.05 -12.05
#